data_AF-A0AAE9I1G3-F1
#
_entry.id   AF-A0AAE9I1G3-F1
#
_cell.length_a   1.000
_cell.length_b   1.000
_cell.length_c   1.000
_cell.angle_alpha   90.00
_cell.angle_beta   90.00
_cell.angle_gamma   90.00
#
_symmetry.space_group_name_H-M   'P 1'
#
loop_
_entity.id
_entity.type
_entity.pdbx_description
1 polymer ?
#
loop_
_entity_poly.entity_id
_entity_poly.type
_entity_poly.pdbx_seq_one_letter_code
_entity_poly.pdbx_strand_id
1 'polypeptide(L)'
;MKKHLLTALLVCATLPALAAPKDTVVRHFTAFSSDGENGWRAVIRNNRIELETIKGNEYHRRIPVKRLAYAKGVEFTGKTRFGEVTLNINSQRCRDHNGRMNEFTAKLYYRGKVVKGCAVRGAYGHAPT
;
A
#
# COMPACT_ATOMS: atom_id res chain seq x y z
N MET A 1 36.90 70.39 10.65
CA MET A 1 37.34 69.04 10.25
C MET A 1 36.28 68.02 10.69
N LYS A 2 35.43 67.52 9.78
CA LYS A 2 34.31 66.60 10.10
C LYS A 2 34.54 65.30 9.35
N LYS A 3 34.85 64.21 10.08
CA LYS A 3 35.07 62.87 9.55
C LYS A 3 33.71 62.17 9.45
N HIS A 4 33.28 61.83 8.25
CA HIS A 4 32.08 61.03 8.02
C HIS A 4 32.45 59.54 8.11
N LEU A 5 31.88 58.86 9.10
CA LEU A 5 31.93 57.42 9.27
C LEU A 5 30.87 56.79 8.35
N LEU A 6 31.28 55.96 7.40
CA LEU A 6 30.37 55.14 6.59
C LEU A 6 30.10 53.82 7.31
N THR A 7 28.84 53.61 7.71
CA THR A 7 28.34 52.35 8.26
C THR A 7 27.95 51.42 7.11
N ALA A 8 28.63 50.28 6.98
CA ALA A 8 28.28 49.23 6.02
C ALA A 8 27.15 48.36 6.60
N LEU A 9 26.00 48.34 5.92
CA LEU A 9 24.88 47.42 6.19
C LEU A 9 25.17 46.07 5.54
N LEU A 10 25.46 45.05 6.35
CA LEU A 10 25.59 43.67 5.92
C LEU A 10 24.18 43.06 5.80
N VAL A 11 23.68 42.89 4.57
CA VAL A 11 22.41 42.22 4.31
C VAL A 11 22.64 40.71 4.35
N CYS A 12 22.16 40.05 5.41
CA CYS A 12 22.16 38.61 5.54
C CYS A 12 20.97 38.04 4.76
N ALA A 13 21.21 37.54 3.54
CA ALA A 13 20.18 36.91 2.72
C ALA A 13 19.82 35.53 3.30
N THR A 14 18.61 35.38 3.84
CA THR A 14 18.06 34.08 4.25
C THR A 14 17.62 33.30 3.00
N LEU A 15 18.39 32.27 2.63
CA LEU A 15 17.98 31.32 1.59
C LEU A 15 16.75 30.52 2.07
N PRO A 16 15.70 30.37 1.24
CA PRO A 16 14.57 29.53 1.58
C PRO A 16 15.01 28.05 1.61
N ALA A 17 14.71 27.36 2.71
CA ALA A 17 14.96 25.93 2.84
C ALA A 17 14.09 25.16 1.82
N LEU A 18 14.73 24.47 0.88
CA LEU A 18 14.05 23.61 -0.08
C LEU A 18 13.37 22.46 0.68
N ALA A 19 12.04 22.39 0.66
CA ALA A 19 11.32 21.30 1.31
C ALA A 19 11.69 19.95 0.66
N ALA A 20 12.09 18.97 1.47
CA ALA A 20 12.41 17.64 0.98
C ALA A 20 11.19 16.98 0.32
N PRO A 21 11.36 16.22 -0.77
CA PRO A 21 10.25 15.53 -1.43
C PRO A 21 9.58 14.55 -0.46
N LYS A 22 8.26 14.67 -0.34
CA LYS A 22 7.44 13.78 0.51
C LYS A 22 7.37 12.39 -0.13
N ASP A 23 7.76 11.34 0.60
CA ASP A 23 7.58 9.96 0.14
C ASP A 23 6.09 9.65 0.03
N THR A 24 5.60 9.50 -1.21
CA THR A 24 4.21 9.16 -1.52
C THR A 24 4.01 7.66 -1.74
N VAL A 25 5.07 6.85 -1.65
CA VAL A 25 5.01 5.43 -1.97
C VAL A 25 4.29 4.68 -0.87
N VAL A 26 3.12 4.13 -1.21
CA VAL A 26 2.40 3.22 -0.31
C VAL A 26 3.12 1.87 -0.26
N ARG A 27 3.53 1.48 0.94
CA ARG A 27 4.23 0.20 1.23
C ARG A 27 3.38 -0.79 2.01
N HIS A 28 2.33 -0.31 2.66
CA HIS A 28 1.44 -1.07 3.51
C HIS A 28 0.04 -1.05 2.94
N PHE A 29 -0.59 -2.20 2.90
CA PHE A 29 -1.92 -2.35 2.31
C PHE A 29 -2.75 -3.31 3.15
N THR A 30 -4.06 -3.12 3.09
CA THR A 30 -5.05 -4.12 3.50
C THR A 30 -5.94 -4.33 2.28
N ALA A 31 -5.85 -5.52 1.69
CA ALA A 31 -6.65 -5.92 0.55
C ALA A 31 -7.67 -6.97 1.00
N PHE A 32 -8.88 -6.94 0.44
CA PHE A 32 -9.96 -7.79 0.90
C PHE A 32 -11.02 -8.02 -0.17
N SER A 33 -11.76 -9.11 -0.02
CA SER A 33 -13.04 -9.34 -0.66
C SER A 33 -14.06 -9.71 0.40
N SER A 34 -15.20 -9.02 0.39
CA SER A 34 -16.35 -9.31 1.25
C SER A 34 -17.38 -10.23 0.57
N ASP A 35 -16.98 -10.94 -0.49
CA ASP A 35 -17.79 -12.00 -1.09
C ASP A 35 -17.98 -13.13 -0.06
N GLY A 36 -19.22 -13.50 0.27
CA GLY A 36 -19.51 -14.51 1.29
C GLY A 36 -18.93 -15.89 0.97
N GLU A 37 -18.79 -16.26 -0.30
CA GLU A 37 -18.27 -17.58 -0.71
C GLU A 37 -16.77 -17.57 -1.01
N ASN A 38 -16.26 -16.45 -1.49
CA ASN A 38 -14.85 -16.30 -1.90
C ASN A 38 -14.15 -15.18 -1.14
N GLY A 39 -14.60 -14.87 0.07
CA GLY A 39 -14.04 -13.79 0.87
C GLY A 39 -12.64 -14.10 1.34
N TRP A 40 -11.83 -13.05 1.40
CA TRP A 40 -10.44 -13.14 1.80
C TRP A 40 -9.96 -11.79 2.31
N ARG A 41 -8.87 -11.83 3.07
CA ARG A 41 -8.19 -10.63 3.57
C ARG A 41 -6.69 -10.85 3.53
N ALA A 42 -5.98 -9.88 2.96
CA ALA A 42 -4.53 -9.85 2.88
C ALA A 42 -3.99 -8.57 3.51
N VAL A 43 -3.15 -8.70 4.53
CA VAL A 43 -2.45 -7.57 5.16
C VAL A 43 -0.98 -7.60 4.76
N ILE A 44 -0.51 -6.47 4.24
CA ILE A 44 0.85 -6.34 3.70
C ILE A 44 1.68 -5.44 4.61
N ARG A 45 2.73 -6.01 5.21
CA ARG A 45 3.67 -5.29 6.08
C ARG A 45 5.07 -5.88 5.93
N ASN A 46 6.06 -5.01 5.73
CA ASN A 46 7.49 -5.38 5.69
C ASN A 46 7.79 -6.55 4.72
N ASN A 47 7.26 -6.46 3.50
CA ASN A 47 7.40 -7.49 2.46
C ASN A 47 6.89 -8.88 2.91
N ARG A 48 5.85 -8.89 3.74
CA ARG A 48 5.13 -10.10 4.13
C ARG A 48 3.63 -9.90 3.94
N ILE A 49 2.96 -10.99 3.60
CA ILE A 49 1.50 -11.09 3.56
C ILE A 49 1.02 -11.97 4.71
N GLU A 50 0.05 -11.44 5.47
CA GLU A 50 -0.89 -12.23 6.27
C GLU A 50 -2.13 -12.47 5.41
N LEU A 51 -2.49 -13.71 5.12
CA LEU A 51 -3.62 -14.07 4.25
C LEU A 51 -4.64 -14.93 5.00
N GLU A 52 -5.89 -14.48 5.02
CA GLU A 52 -7.06 -15.20 5.52
C GLU A 52 -8.02 -15.47 4.37
N THR A 53 -8.58 -16.68 4.32
CA THR A 53 -9.63 -17.04 3.36
C THR A 53 -10.85 -17.61 4.09
N ILE A 54 -12.05 -17.16 3.72
CA ILE A 54 -13.31 -17.72 4.25
C ILE A 54 -13.42 -19.17 3.77
N LYS A 55 -13.26 -19.39 2.45
CA LYS A 55 -13.26 -20.73 1.88
C LYS A 55 -12.08 -21.52 2.40
N GLY A 56 -12.37 -22.66 3.03
CA GLY A 56 -11.36 -23.53 3.63
C GLY A 56 -10.85 -23.09 5.00
N ASN A 57 -11.33 -21.95 5.54
CA ASN A 57 -10.92 -21.39 6.82
C ASN A 57 -9.38 -21.37 6.99
N GLU A 58 -8.67 -20.89 5.97
CA GLU A 58 -7.21 -20.95 5.93
C GLU A 58 -6.61 -19.64 6.43
N TYR A 59 -5.55 -19.75 7.23
CA TYR A 59 -4.77 -18.61 7.70
C TYR A 59 -3.27 -18.82 7.48
N HIS A 60 -2.66 -17.90 6.75
CA HIS A 60 -1.23 -17.86 6.48
C HIS A 60 -0.63 -16.62 7.12
N ARG A 61 0.12 -16.81 8.21
CA ARG A 61 0.53 -15.70 9.07
C ARG A 61 1.68 -14.85 8.53
N ARG A 62 2.61 -15.40 7.74
CA ARG A 62 3.82 -14.68 7.32
C ARG A 62 4.37 -15.19 6.00
N ILE A 63 3.62 -15.02 4.92
CA ILE A 63 4.11 -15.37 3.58
C ILE A 63 5.16 -14.33 3.18
N PRO A 64 6.45 -14.70 2.98
CA PRO A 64 7.45 -13.78 2.43
C PRO A 64 7.11 -13.48 0.98
N VAL A 65 7.17 -12.21 0.59
CA VAL A 65 6.85 -11.78 -0.78
C VAL A 65 7.91 -10.88 -1.38
N LYS A 66 8.07 -11.00 -2.70
CA LYS A 66 8.78 -10.02 -3.52
C LYS A 66 7.80 -8.93 -3.93
N ARG A 67 8.24 -7.67 -3.88
CA ARG A 67 7.44 -6.51 -4.31
C ARG A 67 7.93 -6.03 -5.67
N LEU A 68 7.02 -5.90 -6.63
CA LEU A 68 7.26 -5.30 -7.94
C LEU A 68 6.31 -4.11 -8.12
N ALA A 69 6.84 -2.88 -8.01
CA ALA A 69 6.06 -1.69 -8.32
C ALA A 69 6.09 -1.40 -9.83
N TYR A 70 4.97 -0.92 -10.35
CA TYR A 70 4.83 -0.49 -11.74
C TYR A 70 3.97 0.78 -11.79
N ALA A 71 3.88 1.41 -12.97
CA ALA A 71 3.30 2.75 -13.12
C ALA A 71 1.88 2.91 -12.56
N LYS A 72 1.09 1.83 -12.46
CA LYS A 72 -0.32 1.87 -12.04
C LYS A 72 -0.60 1.06 -10.77
N GLY A 73 0.41 0.55 -10.08
CA GLY A 73 0.19 -0.32 -8.94
C GLY A 73 1.41 -1.06 -8.44
N VAL A 74 1.15 -2.12 -7.69
CA VAL A 74 2.16 -2.98 -7.10
C VAL A 74 1.70 -4.42 -7.13
N GLU A 75 2.64 -5.32 -7.38
CA GLU A 75 2.44 -6.75 -7.27
C GLU A 75 3.31 -7.32 -6.14
N PHE A 76 2.73 -8.26 -5.39
CA PHE A 76 3.40 -9.02 -4.36
C PHE A 76 3.33 -10.50 -4.70
N THR A 77 4.48 -11.15 -4.85
CA THR A 77 4.56 -12.57 -5.24
C THR A 77 5.27 -13.36 -4.15
N GLY A 78 4.66 -14.44 -3.69
CA GLY A 78 5.21 -15.35 -2.69
C GLY A 78 4.88 -16.80 -3.00
N LYS A 79 5.23 -17.68 -2.06
CA LYS A 79 4.90 -19.11 -2.15
C LYS A 79 4.29 -19.58 -0.83
N THR A 80 3.31 -20.46 -0.94
CA THR A 80 2.72 -21.23 0.16
C THR A 80 2.94 -22.72 -0.09
N ARG A 81 2.50 -23.58 0.82
CA ARG A 81 2.48 -25.04 0.59
C ARG A 81 1.63 -25.47 -0.61
N PHE A 82 0.73 -24.60 -1.08
CA PHE A 82 -0.18 -24.87 -2.19
C PHE A 82 0.29 -24.28 -3.52
N GLY A 83 1.51 -23.74 -3.57
CA GLY A 83 2.08 -23.10 -4.74
C GLY A 83 2.18 -21.59 -4.61
N GLU A 84 2.27 -20.92 -5.76
CA GLU A 84 2.43 -19.47 -5.83
C GLU A 84 1.18 -18.73 -5.33
N VAL A 85 1.44 -17.60 -4.66
CA VAL A 85 0.42 -16.63 -4.27
C VAL A 85 0.85 -15.27 -4.81
N THR A 86 -0.07 -14.61 -5.52
CA THR A 86 0.20 -13.30 -6.12
C THR A 86 -0.93 -12.35 -5.75
N LEU A 87 -0.58 -11.21 -5.18
CA LEU A 87 -1.52 -10.12 -4.89
C LEU A 87 -1.15 -8.91 -5.73
N ASN A 88 -2.01 -8.58 -6.67
CA ASN A 88 -1.90 -7.38 -7.48
C ASN A 88 -2.81 -6.28 -6.93
N ILE A 89 -2.27 -5.09 -6.71
CA ILE A 89 -3.00 -3.91 -6.24
C ILE A 89 -2.83 -2.79 -7.28
N ASN A 90 -3.94 -2.39 -7.89
CA ASN A 90 -4.00 -1.35 -8.89
C ASN A 90 -4.59 -0.05 -8.29
N SER A 91 -4.01 1.09 -8.69
CA SER A 91 -4.44 2.46 -8.35
C SER A 91 -5.89 2.83 -8.69
N GLN A 92 -6.62 2.00 -9.44
CA GLN A 92 -8.03 2.21 -9.74
C GLN A 92 -8.92 2.06 -8.50
N ARG A 93 -9.84 3.02 -8.30
CA ARG A 93 -10.86 2.95 -7.24
C ARG A 93 -11.73 1.70 -7.39
N CYS A 94 -12.11 1.12 -6.27
CA CYS A 94 -12.87 -0.13 -6.21
C CYS A 94 -14.16 0.07 -5.41
N ARG A 95 -15.27 -0.50 -5.88
CA ARG A 95 -16.51 -0.59 -5.10
C ARG A 95 -16.61 -2.01 -4.56
N ASP A 96 -16.68 -2.16 -3.24
CA ASP A 96 -16.81 -3.48 -2.62
C ASP A 96 -18.25 -4.02 -2.69
N HIS A 97 -18.44 -5.24 -2.17
CA HIS A 97 -19.73 -5.92 -2.16
C HIS A 97 -20.78 -5.18 -1.33
N ASN A 98 -20.36 -4.40 -0.32
CA ASN A 98 -21.22 -3.58 0.52
C ASN A 98 -21.51 -2.20 -0.12
N GLY A 99 -21.02 -1.98 -1.35
CA GLY A 99 -21.22 -0.75 -2.10
C GLY A 99 -20.31 0.40 -1.69
N ARG A 100 -19.34 0.19 -0.78
CA ARG A 100 -18.42 1.23 -0.32
C ARG A 100 -17.30 1.44 -1.32
N MET A 101 -16.89 2.69 -1.48
CA MET A 101 -15.78 3.07 -2.35
C MET A 101 -14.45 3.00 -1.62
N ASN A 102 -13.54 2.20 -2.15
CA ASN A 102 -12.19 1.98 -1.66
C ASN A 102 -11.15 2.58 -2.63
N GLU A 103 -9.95 2.80 -2.12
CA GLU A 103 -8.88 3.50 -2.84
C GLU A 103 -8.35 2.72 -4.04
N PHE A 104 -8.24 1.40 -3.90
CA PHE A 104 -7.53 0.55 -4.84
C PHE A 104 -8.33 -0.70 -5.19
N THR A 105 -8.04 -1.25 -6.37
CA THR A 105 -8.57 -2.52 -6.84
C THR A 105 -7.53 -3.61 -6.58
N ALA A 106 -7.96 -4.76 -6.06
CA ALA A 106 -7.08 -5.88 -5.76
C ALA A 106 -7.48 -7.14 -6.54
N LYS A 107 -6.48 -7.95 -6.89
CA LYS A 107 -6.67 -9.31 -7.41
C LYS A 107 -5.72 -10.24 -6.69
N LEU A 108 -6.27 -11.27 -6.05
CA LEU A 108 -5.53 -12.32 -5.41
C LEU A 108 -5.55 -13.56 -6.30
N TYR A 109 -4.38 -14.02 -6.72
CA TYR A 109 -4.17 -15.35 -7.27
C TYR A 109 -3.76 -16.30 -6.15
N TYR A 110 -4.57 -17.32 -5.90
CA TYR A 110 -4.36 -18.31 -4.86
C TYR A 110 -4.95 -19.67 -5.28
N ARG A 111 -4.17 -20.75 -5.13
CA ARG A 111 -4.56 -22.14 -5.49
C ARG A 111 -5.12 -22.26 -6.91
N GLY A 112 -4.48 -21.58 -7.88
CA GLY A 112 -4.89 -21.63 -9.29
C GLY A 112 -6.11 -20.77 -9.65
N LYS A 113 -6.63 -19.98 -8.71
CA LYS A 113 -7.81 -19.12 -8.92
C LYS A 113 -7.47 -17.66 -8.72
N VAL A 114 -8.08 -16.79 -9.53
CA VAL A 114 -8.03 -15.34 -9.35
C VAL A 114 -9.34 -14.86 -8.75
N VAL A 115 -9.28 -14.25 -7.57
CA VAL A 115 -10.42 -13.63 -6.89
C VAL A 115 -10.20 -12.13 -6.79
N LYS A 116 -11.25 -11.36 -7.14
CA LYS A 116 -11.21 -9.89 -7.11
C LYS A 116 -11.48 -9.39 -5.69
N GLY A 117 -11.02 -8.18 -5.40
CA GLY A 117 -11.25 -7.49 -4.14
C GLY A 117 -10.92 -6.00 -4.27
N CYS A 118 -11.00 -5.29 -3.15
CA CYS A 118 -10.54 -3.92 -3.00
C CYS A 118 -9.31 -3.86 -2.10
N ALA A 119 -8.63 -2.71 -2.06
CA ALA A 119 -7.61 -2.44 -1.05
C ALA A 119 -7.61 -0.98 -0.58
N VAL A 120 -7.05 -0.78 0.60
CA VAL A 120 -6.82 0.52 1.24
C VAL A 120 -5.36 0.65 1.66
N ARG A 121 -4.88 1.89 1.80
CA ARG A 121 -3.54 2.15 2.35
C ARG A 121 -3.50 1.82 3.83
N GLY A 122 -2.37 1.26 4.28
CA GLY A 122 -2.17 0.88 5.69
C GLY A 122 -2.44 -0.60 5.95
N ALA A 123 -1.80 -1.13 7.00
CA ALA A 123 -1.88 -2.52 7.39
C ALA A 123 -2.74 -2.65 8.66
N TYR A 124 -4.05 -2.85 8.47
CA TYR A 124 -5.04 -2.94 9.53
C TYR A 124 -5.31 -4.39 9.89
N GLY A 125 -5.37 -4.69 11.20
CA GLY A 125 -5.74 -6.02 11.71
C GLY A 125 -7.19 -6.42 11.39
N HIS A 126 -8.01 -5.44 10.99
CA HIS A 126 -9.38 -5.61 10.52
C HIS A 126 -9.55 -4.81 9.22
N ALA A 127 -10.20 -5.38 8.21
CA ALA A 127 -10.58 -4.61 7.03
C ALA A 127 -11.78 -3.72 7.39
N PRO A 128 -11.87 -2.48 6.87
CA PRO A 128 -13.11 -1.70 6.93
C PRO A 128 -14.12 -2.32 5.95
N THR A 129 -14.73 -3.43 6.34
CA THR A 129 -15.83 -4.07 5.61
C THR A 129 -17.10 -3.24 5.72
#